data_AF-A0A1X0RHP3-F1
#
_entry.id   AF-A0A1X0RHP3-F1
#
_cell.length_a   1.000
_cell.length_b   1.000
_cell.length_c   1.000
_cell.angle_alpha   90.00
_cell.angle_beta   90.00
_cell.angle_gamma   90.00
#
_symmetry.space_group_name_H-M   'P 1'
#
loop_
_entity.id
_entity.type
_entity.pdbx_description
1 polymer ?
#
loop_
_entity_poly.entity_id
_entity_poly.type
_entity_poly.pdbx_seq_one_letter_code
_entity_poly.pdbx_strand_id
1 'polypeptide(L)' 'MPSSCKEIRQELVECMLKSKCVLKGNTIKECFQPEHKDDVPDECFSIKKSFAECRRGMIDPRMRFRGNKTQ' A
#
# COMPACT_ATOMS: atom_id res chain seq x y z
N MET A 1 -1.66 -5.41 -17.05
CA MET A 1 -0.51 -4.96 -16.23
C MET A 1 -0.99 -3.74 -15.49
N PRO A 2 -0.98 -3.67 -14.15
CA PRO A 2 -1.31 -2.43 -13.47
C PRO A 2 -0.25 -1.41 -13.90
N SER A 3 -0.62 -0.48 -14.77
CA SER A 3 0.33 0.31 -15.57
C SER A 3 1.15 1.26 -14.71
N SER A 4 0.85 1.37 -13.42
CA SER A 4 1.69 2.03 -12.43
C SER A 4 1.20 1.62 -11.04
N CYS A 5 2.07 1.64 -10.03
CA CYS A 5 1.69 1.51 -8.61
C CYS A 5 0.67 2.56 -8.12
N LYS A 6 0.17 3.41 -9.03
CA LYS A 6 -0.89 4.38 -8.84
C LYS A 6 -2.23 3.71 -8.51
N GLU A 7 -2.55 2.58 -9.16
CA GLU A 7 -3.79 1.83 -8.87
C GLU A 7 -3.74 1.24 -7.46
N ILE A 8 -2.65 0.55 -7.11
CA ILE A 8 -2.43 0.01 -5.76
C ILE A 8 -2.40 1.13 -4.70
N ARG A 9 -1.86 2.30 -5.06
CA ARG A 9 -1.89 3.47 -4.17
C ARG A 9 -3.32 3.98 -3.94
N GLN A 10 -4.14 3.98 -4.98
CA GLN A 10 -5.52 4.44 -4.89
C GLN A 10 -6.34 3.48 -4.03
N GLU A 11 -6.18 2.17 -4.26
CA GLU A 11 -6.77 1.12 -3.43
C GLU A 11 -6.34 1.23 -1.96
N LEU A 12 -5.05 1.51 -1.69
CA LEU A 12 -4.55 1.73 -0.33
C LEU A 12 -5.23 2.94 0.33
N VAL A 13 -5.45 4.03 -0.41
CA VAL A 13 -6.12 5.23 0.10
C VAL A 13 -7.59 4.94 0.38
N GLU A 14 -8.28 4.22 -0.51
CA GLU A 14 -9.68 3.80 -0.29
C GLU A 14 -9.82 2.90 0.94
N CYS A 15 -8.90 1.95 1.12
CA CYS A 15 -8.86 1.10 2.32
C CYS A 15 -8.67 1.94 3.59
N MET A 16 -7.78 2.94 3.55
CA MET A 16 -7.52 3.82 4.68
C MET A 16 -8.68 4.76 5.01
N LEU A 17 -9.37 5.28 3.99
CA LEU A 17 -10.57 6.11 4.19
C LEU A 17 -11.70 5.35 4.88
N LYS A 18 -11.78 4.04 4.71
CA LYS A 18 -12.74 3.16 5.41
C LYS A 18 -12.30 2.78 6.83
N SER A 19 -11.03 3.00 7.17
CA SER A 19 -10.46 2.56 8.46
C SER A 19 -10.82 3.51 9.60
N LYS A 20 -11.02 2.97 10.80
CA LYS A 20 -11.40 3.75 11.99
C LYS A 20 -10.34 4.77 12.39
N CYS A 21 -9.07 4.50 12.13
CA CYS A 21 -7.98 5.41 12.45
C CYS A 21 -8.09 6.78 11.73
N VAL A 22 -8.40 6.79 10.41
CA VAL A 22 -8.56 8.03 9.65
C VAL A 22 -9.86 8.74 10.03
N LEU A 23 -10.92 7.98 10.32
CA LEU A 23 -12.20 8.53 10.81
C LEU A 23 -12.05 9.23 12.17
N LYS A 24 -11.07 8.85 13.00
CA LYS A 24 -10.71 9.54 14.25
C LYS A 24 -9.98 10.87 14.03
N GLY A 25 -9.66 11.25 12.78
CA GLY A 25 -8.97 12.49 12.43
C GLY A 25 -7.44 12.36 12.33
N ASN A 26 -6.90 11.15 12.39
CA ASN A 26 -5.46 10.92 12.25
C ASN A 26 -5.02 10.91 10.79
N THR A 27 -3.75 11.25 10.56
CA THR A 27 -3.17 11.17 9.23
C THR A 27 -2.93 9.70 8.83
N ILE A 28 -3.06 9.36 7.54
CA ILE A 28 -2.76 7.99 7.04
C ILE A 28 -1.35 7.51 7.46
N LYS A 29 -0.37 8.42 7.55
CA LYS A 29 0.97 8.10 8.06
C LYS A 29 0.96 7.64 9.52
N GLU A 30 0.14 8.27 10.35
CA GLU A 30 0.00 7.93 11.77
C GLU A 30 -0.75 6.61 11.93
N CYS A 31 -1.73 6.33 11.07
CA CYS A 31 -2.43 5.05 11.05
C CYS A 31 -1.53 3.85 10.75
N PHE A 32 -0.35 4.06 10.17
CA PHE A 32 0.64 3.00 9.98
C PHE A 32 1.56 2.77 11.18
N GLN A 33 1.43 3.55 12.25
CA GLN A 33 2.15 3.33 13.47
C GLN A 33 1.63 2.10 14.21
N PRO A 34 2.49 1.39 14.96
CA PRO A 34 2.08 0.21 15.72
C PRO A 34 0.98 0.51 16.75
N GLU A 35 0.86 1.76 17.21
CA GLU A 35 -0.16 2.22 18.16
C GLU A 35 -1.59 2.18 17.61
N HIS A 36 -1.75 2.31 16.29
CA HIS A 36 -3.06 2.32 15.62
C HIS A 36 -3.33 1.05 14.81
N LYS A 37 -2.52 0.00 15.04
CA LYS A 37 -2.60 -1.24 14.28
C LYS A 37 -3.95 -1.96 14.45
N ASP A 38 -4.57 -1.85 15.63
CA ASP A 38 -5.91 -2.38 15.91
C ASP A 38 -7.04 -1.61 15.19
N ASP A 39 -6.82 -0.33 14.85
CA ASP A 39 -7.81 0.51 14.17
C ASP A 39 -7.77 0.40 12.64
N VAL A 40 -6.78 -0.33 12.10
CA VAL A 40 -6.55 -0.53 10.67
C VAL A 40 -6.71 -2.00 10.34
N PRO A 41 -7.56 -2.38 9.36
CA PRO A 41 -7.73 -3.76 8.97
C PRO A 41 -6.46 -4.33 8.31
N ASP A 42 -6.19 -5.62 8.54
CA ASP A 42 -5.06 -6.37 7.96
C ASP A 42 -5.03 -6.29 6.42
N GLU A 43 -6.19 -6.12 5.79
CA GLU A 43 -6.32 -5.93 4.35
C GLU A 43 -5.52 -4.70 3.85
N CYS A 44 -5.56 -3.58 4.58
CA CYS A 44 -4.78 -2.38 4.24
C CYS A 44 -3.27 -2.62 4.39
N PHE A 45 -2.84 -3.49 5.32
CA PHE A 45 -1.44 -3.88 5.47
C PHE A 45 -0.97 -4.75 4.30
N SER A 46 -1.82 -5.65 3.81
CA SER A 46 -1.56 -6.44 2.59
C SER A 46 -1.37 -5.53 1.37
N ILE A 47 -2.28 -4.57 1.16
CA ILE A 47 -2.19 -3.61 0.04
C ILE A 47 -0.93 -2.73 0.16
N LYS A 48 -0.57 -2.31 1.38
CA LYS A 48 0.70 -1.59 1.63
C LYS A 48 1.92 -2.41 1.23
N LYS A 49 1.92 -3.71 1.52
CA LYS A 49 3.00 -4.61 1.10
C LYS A 49 3.07 -4.68 -0.42
N SER A 50 1.94 -4.91 -1.09
CA SER A 50 1.84 -4.92 -2.57
C SER A 50 2.32 -3.61 -3.18
N PHE A 51 1.97 -2.45 -2.59
CA PHE A 51 2.45 -1.15 -3.04
C PHE A 51 3.97 -1.00 -2.87
N ALA A 52 4.53 -1.49 -1.74
CA ALA A 52 5.97 -1.47 -1.50
C ALA A 52 6.72 -2.36 -2.49
N GLU A 53 6.20 -3.54 -2.82
CA GLU A 53 6.78 -4.43 -3.82
C GLU A 53 6.73 -3.83 -5.22
N CYS A 54 5.58 -3.25 -5.59
CA CYS A 54 5.42 -2.54 -6.86
C CYS A 54 6.41 -1.37 -6.96
N ARG A 55 6.53 -0.55 -5.91
CA ARG A 55 7.45 0.60 -5.88
C ARG A 55 8.91 0.14 -5.93
N ARG A 56 9.27 -0.96 -5.26
CA ARG A 56 10.59 -1.58 -5.35
C ARG A 56 10.90 -2.07 -6.77
N GLY A 57 9.94 -2.71 -7.44
CA GLY A 57 10.08 -3.13 -8.83
C GLY A 57 10.24 -1.97 -9.81
N MET A 58 9.69 -0.79 -9.49
CA MET A 58 9.83 0.43 -10.30
C MET A 58 11.19 1.13 -10.09
N ILE A 59 11.76 1.04 -8.89
CA ILE A 59 13.04 1.66 -8.52
C ILE A 59 14.22 0.75 -8.86
N ASP A 60 14.09 -0.57 -8.72
CA ASP A 60 15.20 -1.50 -8.95
C ASP A 60 15.35 -1.83 -10.45
N PRO A 61 16.45 -1.39 -11.10
CA PRO A 61 16.65 -1.61 -12.53
C PRO A 61 16.87 -3.09 -12.88
N ARG A 62 17.20 -3.96 -11.92
CA ARG A 62 17.39 -5.41 -12.18
C ARG A 62 16.07 -6.12 -12.44
N MET A 63 14.95 -5.61 -11.91
CA MET A 63 13.61 -6.10 -12.25
C MET A 63 13.09 -5.57 -13.59
N ARG A 64 13.66 -4.48 -14.13
CA ARG A 64 13.28 -3.96 -15.46
C ARG A 64 13.68 -4.90 -16.61
N PHE A 65 14.78 -5.64 -16.48
CA PHE A 65 15.29 -6.51 -17.55
C PHE A 65 14.74 -7.94 -17.55
N ARG A 66 14.34 -8.48 -16.39
CA ARG A 66 13.89 -9.88 -16.29
C ARG A 66 12.38 -10.07 -16.45
N GLY A 67 11.64 -8.99 -16.70
CA GLY A 67 10.17 -9.00 -16.72
C GLY A 67 9.62 -9.15 -15.29
N ASN A 68 8.56 -8.41 -14.99
CA ASN A 68 7.82 -8.63 -13.76
C ASN A 68 7.37 -10.10 -13.76
N LYS A 69 7.84 -10.89 -12.80
CA LYS A 69 7.24 -12.20 -12.54
C LYS A 69 5.80 -11.93 -12.12
N THR A 70 4.89 -12.07 -13.07
CA THR A 70 3.45 -12.18 -12.82
C THR A 70 3.25 -13.17 -11.69
N GLN A 71 2.67 -12.69 -10.60
CA GLN A 71 1.68 -13.43 -9.86
C GLN A 71 0.37 -12.66 -9.93
#